data_AF-A0A5D2I5C2-F1
#
_entry.id   AF-A0A5D2I5C2-F1
#
_cell.length_a   1.000
_cell.length_b   1.000
_cell.length_c   1.000
_cell.angle_alpha   90.00
_cell.angle_beta   90.00
_cell.angle_gamma   90.00
#
_symmetry.space_group_name_H-M   'P 1'
#
loop_
_entity.id
_entity.type
_entity.pdbx_description
1 polymer ?
#
loop_
_entity_poly.entity_id
_entity_poly.type
_entity_poly.pdbx_seq_one_letter_code
_entity_poly.pdbx_strand_id
1 'polypeptide(L)'
;MTLALSSATSASYFITRRNAKPSPVIKTTFMTLKPASFPSPLTAVIVSAGARLIVSCQAVSTASLDKDEKNASVSGSAEADEEAKVGAKVKVKVPVKVYHVVRVPELDLIGMEGVIKQYVGIWKGKPISANLPYKVEFLKEIECRGPVKFFVHLKEEELEFLD
;
A
#
# COMPACT_ATOMS: atom_id res chain seq x y z
N MET A 1 33.92 -41.99 58.91
CA MET A 1 32.97 -41.17 59.68
C MET A 1 32.19 -40.30 58.70
N THR A 2 30.93 -40.69 58.49
CA THR A 2 29.73 -39.92 58.10
C THR A 2 29.87 -38.67 57.21
N LEU A 3 29.34 -38.79 55.99
CA LEU A 3 28.90 -37.71 55.09
C LEU A 3 27.68 -36.98 55.69
N ALA A 4 27.67 -35.65 55.68
CA ALA A 4 26.50 -34.84 56.01
C ALA A 4 25.81 -34.34 54.73
N LEU A 5 24.63 -34.89 54.47
CA LEU A 5 23.60 -34.37 53.58
C LEU A 5 22.98 -33.12 54.23
N SER A 6 22.83 -32.03 53.48
CA SER A 6 21.88 -30.98 53.85
C SER A 6 21.06 -30.57 52.62
N SER A 7 19.82 -31.04 52.62
CA SER A 7 18.75 -30.71 51.69
C SER A 7 18.16 -29.33 52.04
N ALA A 8 18.22 -28.38 51.11
CA ALA A 8 17.49 -27.13 51.20
C ALA A 8 16.15 -27.24 50.46
N THR A 9 15.06 -27.17 51.22
CA THR A 9 13.68 -27.23 50.74
C THR A 9 13.19 -25.85 50.29
N SER A 10 12.68 -25.82 49.05
CA SER A 10 11.53 -25.07 48.51
C SER A 10 11.32 -23.59 48.89
N ALA A 11 11.47 -22.71 47.89
CA ALA A 11 10.56 -21.58 47.68
C ALA A 11 10.60 -21.14 46.20
N SER A 12 9.67 -21.66 45.40
CA SER A 12 9.44 -21.23 44.03
C SER A 12 8.60 -19.95 44.00
N TYR A 13 9.21 -18.81 43.73
CA TYR A 13 8.47 -17.57 43.46
C TYR A 13 8.07 -17.54 41.98
N PHE A 14 6.90 -18.09 41.67
CA PHE A 14 6.26 -17.87 40.37
C PHE A 14 5.75 -16.43 40.29
N ILE A 15 6.46 -15.59 39.53
CA ILE A 15 5.95 -14.26 39.14
C ILE A 15 4.91 -14.47 38.04
N THR A 16 3.65 -14.62 38.42
CA THR A 16 2.51 -14.52 37.50
C THR A 16 2.19 -13.05 37.28
N ARG A 17 2.69 -12.48 36.18
CA ARG A 17 2.28 -11.14 35.72
C ARG A 17 0.92 -11.25 35.01
N ARG A 18 -0.15 -11.16 35.80
CA ARG A 18 -1.53 -11.07 35.28
C ARG A 18 -1.71 -9.69 34.68
N ASN A 19 -1.75 -9.57 33.35
CA ASN A 19 -2.23 -8.37 32.68
C ASN A 19 -3.76 -8.47 32.57
N ALA A 20 -4.45 -8.01 33.61
CA ALA A 20 -5.89 -7.84 33.57
C ALA A 20 -6.19 -6.50 32.88
N LYS A 21 -6.71 -6.56 31.66
CA LYS A 21 -7.44 -5.45 31.03
C LYS A 21 -8.63 -5.09 31.91
N PRO A 22 -8.84 -3.82 32.30
CA PRO A 22 -10.15 -3.35 32.70
C PRO A 22 -11.01 -3.18 31.44
N SER A 23 -12.21 -3.74 31.46
CA SER A 23 -13.26 -3.44 30.49
C SER A 23 -13.75 -1.99 30.71
N PRO A 24 -14.10 -1.24 29.65
CA PRO A 24 -14.81 0.02 29.83
C PRO A 24 -16.30 -0.28 30.04
N VAL A 25 -16.78 -0.02 31.26
CA VAL A 25 -18.21 0.13 31.53
C VAL A 25 -18.65 1.46 30.92
N ILE A 26 -19.49 1.41 29.89
CA ILE A 26 -20.09 2.59 29.28
C ILE A 26 -21.11 3.15 30.28
N LYS A 27 -20.71 4.14 31.07
CA LYS A 27 -21.64 5.02 31.78
C LYS A 27 -21.89 6.22 30.88
N THR A 28 -23.04 6.22 30.22
CA THR A 28 -23.59 7.37 29.51
C THR A 28 -24.03 8.41 30.53
N THR A 29 -23.15 9.38 30.79
CA THR A 29 -23.53 10.63 31.45
C THR A 29 -23.62 11.70 30.37
N PHE A 30 -24.84 12.06 30.01
CA PHE A 30 -25.15 13.19 29.15
C PHE A 30 -24.80 14.49 29.89
N MET A 31 -23.76 15.17 29.43
CA MET A 31 -23.47 16.54 29.84
C MET A 31 -24.21 17.47 28.88
N THR A 32 -25.26 18.12 29.39
CA THR A 32 -26.02 19.15 28.68
C THR A 32 -25.15 20.41 28.58
N LEU A 33 -24.51 20.63 27.43
CA LEU A 33 -23.77 21.86 27.19
C LEU A 33 -24.73 22.96 26.73
N LYS A 34 -24.80 24.01 27.54
CA LYS A 34 -25.52 25.26 27.27
C LYS A 34 -24.91 25.95 26.04
N PRO A 35 -25.69 26.31 25.01
CA PRO A 35 -25.13 27.05 23.88
C PRO A 35 -24.76 28.47 24.34
N ALA A 36 -23.48 28.81 24.19
CA ALA A 36 -23.01 30.18 24.32
C ALA A 36 -23.51 30.97 23.10
N SER A 37 -24.28 32.01 23.37
CA SER A 37 -24.60 33.07 22.41
C SER A 37 -23.30 33.82 22.09
N PHE A 38 -22.76 33.62 20.90
CA PHE A 38 -21.63 34.40 20.41
C PHE A 38 -22.16 35.63 19.65
N PRO A 39 -21.82 36.86 20.07
CA PRO A 39 -22.13 38.05 19.28
C PRO A 39 -21.26 38.04 18.01
N SER A 40 -21.93 38.09 16.87
CA SER A 40 -21.35 38.15 15.53
C SER A 40 -20.80 39.56 15.23
N PRO A 41 -19.50 39.72 14.89
CA PRO A 41 -19.04 40.87 14.16
C PRO A 41 -19.17 40.59 12.65
N LEU A 42 -20.08 41.32 12.00
CA LEU A 42 -20.14 41.43 10.54
C LEU A 42 -18.79 41.96 10.04
N THR A 43 -17.95 41.07 9.52
CA THR A 43 -16.75 41.45 8.76
C THR A 43 -17.09 41.33 7.29
N ALA A 44 -17.29 42.47 6.63
CA ALA A 44 -17.49 42.54 5.20
C ALA A 44 -16.23 42.05 4.48
N VAL A 45 -16.34 40.93 3.75
CA VAL A 45 -15.29 40.48 2.82
C VAL A 45 -15.42 41.32 1.56
N ILE A 46 -14.50 42.26 1.38
CA ILE A 46 -14.35 42.99 0.12
C ILE A 46 -13.87 41.99 -0.94
N VAL A 47 -14.72 41.75 -1.94
CA VAL A 47 -14.42 40.95 -3.12
C VAL A 47 -13.36 41.68 -3.93
N SER A 48 -12.09 41.31 -3.76
CA SER A 48 -11.08 41.62 -4.76
C SER A 48 -11.29 40.68 -5.94
N ALA A 49 -11.86 41.21 -7.03
CA ALA A 49 -11.98 40.53 -8.31
C ALA A 49 -10.57 40.25 -8.86
N GLY A 50 -9.98 39.14 -8.43
CA GLY A 50 -8.78 38.59 -9.05
C GLY A 50 -9.11 38.25 -10.51
N ALA A 51 -8.34 38.81 -11.43
CA ALA A 51 -8.45 38.53 -12.85
C ALA A 51 -8.42 37.02 -13.07
N ARG A 52 -9.53 36.46 -13.59
CA ARG A 52 -9.55 35.06 -14.04
C ARG A 52 -8.67 35.01 -15.28
N LEU A 53 -7.52 34.36 -15.18
CA LEU A 53 -6.76 33.95 -16.37
C LEU A 53 -7.59 32.90 -17.08
N ILE A 54 -8.36 33.34 -18.09
CA ILE A 54 -9.07 32.46 -18.99
C ILE A 54 -8.01 31.87 -19.91
N VAL A 55 -7.60 30.64 -19.63
CA VAL A 55 -6.81 29.86 -20.58
C VAL A 55 -7.76 29.45 -21.71
N SER A 56 -7.64 30.14 -22.84
CA SER A 56 -8.34 29.78 -24.08
C SER A 56 -7.54 28.68 -24.77
N CYS A 57 -8.03 27.45 -24.72
CA CYS A 57 -7.52 26.36 -25.56
C CYS A 57 -8.22 26.42 -26.91
N GLN A 58 -7.46 26.59 -27.99
CA GLN A 58 -8.00 26.49 -29.34
C GLN A 58 -8.14 25.02 -29.71
N ALA A 59 -9.38 24.53 -29.80
CA ALA A 59 -9.67 23.20 -30.32
C ALA A 59 -9.50 23.23 -31.85
N VAL A 60 -8.49 22.54 -32.36
CA VAL A 60 -8.33 22.30 -33.80
C VAL A 60 -9.36 21.24 -34.20
N SER A 61 -10.40 21.66 -34.90
CA SER A 61 -11.30 20.74 -35.61
C SER A 61 -10.62 20.29 -36.90
N THR A 62 -10.01 19.10 -36.90
CA THR A 62 -9.64 18.39 -38.13
C THR A 62 -10.89 17.70 -38.68
N ALA A 63 -11.60 18.37 -39.58
CA ALA A 63 -12.63 17.76 -40.41
C ALA A 63 -12.40 18.12 -41.88
N SER A 64 -11.67 17.25 -42.59
CA SER A 64 -12.03 16.63 -43.88
C SER A 64 -10.79 15.93 -44.45
N LEU A 65 -10.75 14.60 -44.34
CA LEU A 65 -11.02 13.64 -45.42
C LEU A 65 -9.92 13.63 -46.49
N ASP A 66 -8.97 12.71 -46.33
CA ASP A 66 -8.66 11.76 -47.39
C ASP A 66 -8.25 10.43 -46.74
N LYS A 67 -8.76 9.34 -47.32
CA LYS A 67 -8.65 7.97 -46.84
C LYS A 67 -7.25 7.46 -47.09
N ASP A 68 -6.59 6.96 -46.05
CA ASP A 68 -5.68 5.82 -46.15
C ASP A 68 -5.73 5.03 -44.84
N GLU A 69 -6.26 3.81 -44.94
CA GLU A 69 -6.19 2.82 -43.88
C GLU A 69 -4.73 2.41 -43.68
N LYS A 70 -4.08 2.96 -42.65
CA LYS A 70 -3.01 2.24 -41.95
C LYS A 70 -2.98 2.66 -40.48
N ASN A 71 -3.59 1.78 -39.69
CA ASN A 71 -3.72 1.77 -38.24
C ASN A 71 -2.61 2.52 -37.48
N ALA A 72 -2.93 3.73 -37.03
CA ALA A 72 -2.24 4.42 -35.95
C ALA A 72 -3.21 4.54 -34.76
N SER A 73 -3.58 3.39 -34.19
CA SER A 73 -4.10 3.30 -32.83
C SER A 73 -2.92 3.44 -31.87
N VAL A 74 -2.71 4.64 -31.33
CA VAL A 74 -1.76 4.85 -30.23
C VAL A 74 -2.46 5.57 -29.08
N SER A 75 -2.27 5.01 -27.89
CA SER A 75 -2.70 5.45 -26.56
C SER A 75 -4.16 5.13 -26.17
N GLY A 76 -4.40 3.86 -25.81
CA GLY A 76 -5.63 3.38 -25.20
C GLY A 76 -5.65 1.87 -24.94
N SER A 77 -4.82 1.11 -25.67
CA SER A 77 -4.78 -0.35 -25.58
C SER A 77 -3.73 -0.91 -24.62
N ALA A 78 -2.71 -0.13 -24.22
CA ALA A 78 -1.61 -0.66 -23.42
C ALA A 78 -2.05 -1.09 -22.01
N GLU A 79 -2.97 -0.36 -21.36
CA GLU A 79 -3.31 -0.65 -19.95
C GLU A 79 -4.25 -1.84 -19.77
N ALA A 80 -5.03 -2.22 -20.79
CA ALA A 80 -5.89 -3.40 -20.72
C ALA A 80 -5.09 -4.70 -20.83
N ASP A 81 -4.00 -4.68 -21.61
CA ASP A 81 -3.08 -5.81 -21.72
C ASP A 81 -2.28 -6.02 -20.43
N GLU A 82 -2.00 -4.96 -19.67
CA GLU A 82 -1.29 -5.06 -18.39
C GLU A 82 -2.12 -5.70 -17.26
N GLU A 83 -3.44 -5.46 -17.23
CA GLU A 83 -4.33 -6.19 -16.32
C GLU A 83 -4.44 -7.67 -16.69
N ALA A 84 -4.30 -8.03 -17.97
CA ALA A 84 -4.31 -9.42 -18.41
C ALA A 84 -3.08 -10.22 -17.93
N LYS A 85 -1.98 -9.54 -17.58
CA LYS A 85 -0.78 -10.16 -16.99
C LYS A 85 -0.95 -10.51 -15.50
N VAL A 86 -2.08 -10.14 -14.88
CA VAL A 86 -2.38 -10.50 -13.50
C VAL A 86 -2.58 -12.01 -13.39
N GLY A 87 -1.80 -12.64 -12.51
CA GLY A 87 -1.77 -14.10 -12.33
C GLY A 87 -0.58 -14.79 -13.00
N ALA A 88 0.16 -14.09 -13.87
CA ALA A 88 1.39 -14.63 -14.45
C ALA A 88 2.48 -14.84 -13.40
N LYS A 89 3.33 -15.84 -13.63
CA LYS A 89 4.55 -16.05 -12.87
C LYS A 89 5.62 -15.10 -13.38
N VAL A 90 6.36 -14.51 -12.46
CA VAL A 90 7.42 -13.55 -12.81
C VAL A 90 8.68 -13.86 -12.04
N LYS A 91 9.82 -13.60 -12.68
CA LYS A 91 11.14 -13.65 -12.08
C LYS A 91 11.74 -12.25 -12.07
N VAL A 92 12.39 -11.89 -10.97
CA VAL A 92 13.07 -10.59 -10.86
C VAL A 92 14.47 -10.69 -11.48
N LYS A 93 14.77 -9.82 -12.44
CA LYS A 93 16.08 -9.79 -13.12
C LYS A 93 17.03 -8.72 -12.57
N VAL A 94 16.50 -7.59 -12.10
CA VAL A 94 17.29 -6.48 -11.54
C VAL A 94 17.47 -6.67 -10.03
N PRO A 95 18.65 -6.38 -9.45
CA PRO A 95 18.81 -6.40 -7.99
C PRO A 95 17.98 -5.30 -7.33
N VAL A 96 16.88 -5.71 -6.67
CA VAL A 96 16.00 -4.81 -5.91
C VAL A 96 16.00 -5.24 -4.44
N LYS A 97 16.33 -4.28 -3.56
CA LYS A 97 16.31 -4.44 -2.10
C LYS A 97 15.02 -3.93 -1.51
N VAL A 98 14.44 -4.71 -0.61
CA VAL A 98 13.17 -4.40 0.03
C VAL A 98 13.26 -4.52 1.54
N TYR A 99 12.63 -3.57 2.25
CA TYR A 99 12.76 -3.37 3.70
C TYR A 99 11.43 -3.51 4.47
N HIS A 100 10.29 -3.70 3.80
CA HIS A 100 8.99 -3.80 4.48
C HIS A 100 8.58 -5.24 4.80
N VAL A 101 9.48 -6.21 4.60
CA VAL A 101 9.20 -7.61 4.95
C VAL A 101 9.24 -7.77 6.46
N VAL A 102 8.17 -8.33 7.02
CA VAL A 102 8.05 -8.50 8.47
C VAL A 102 9.18 -9.38 9.00
N ARG A 103 10.00 -8.84 9.91
CA ARG A 103 11.15 -9.49 10.59
C ARG A 103 12.40 -9.74 9.73
N VAL A 104 12.39 -9.38 8.45
CA VAL A 104 13.58 -9.41 7.60
C VAL A 104 13.96 -7.97 7.26
N PRO A 105 15.07 -7.45 7.80
CA PRO A 105 15.41 -6.05 7.64
C PRO A 105 15.78 -5.72 6.19
N GLU A 106 16.54 -6.59 5.53
CA GLU A 106 16.92 -6.42 4.12
C GLU A 106 16.69 -7.72 3.38
N LEU A 107 15.98 -7.64 2.25
CA LEU A 107 15.79 -8.78 1.37
C LEU A 107 16.10 -8.37 -0.08
N ASP A 108 17.07 -9.06 -0.66
CA ASP A 108 17.37 -9.00 -2.08
C ASP A 108 16.41 -9.90 -2.86
N LEU A 109 15.73 -9.35 -3.87
CA LEU A 109 14.75 -10.08 -4.67
C LEU A 109 15.32 -10.69 -5.95
N ILE A 110 16.62 -10.50 -6.23
CA ILE A 110 17.23 -10.95 -7.48
C ILE A 110 17.04 -12.46 -7.71
N GLY A 111 16.53 -12.82 -8.88
CA GLY A 111 16.27 -14.21 -9.27
C GLY A 111 15.11 -14.87 -8.54
N MET A 112 14.38 -14.17 -7.66
CA MET A 112 13.22 -14.71 -6.98
C MET A 112 12.01 -14.78 -7.92
N GLU A 113 11.26 -15.86 -7.79
CA GLU A 113 10.01 -16.09 -8.50
C GLU A 113 8.81 -15.68 -7.63
N GLY A 114 7.85 -15.01 -8.25
CA GLY A 114 6.63 -14.55 -7.62
C GLY A 114 5.45 -14.61 -8.58
N VAL A 115 4.28 -14.26 -8.09
CA VAL A 115 3.04 -14.21 -8.89
C VAL A 115 2.47 -12.81 -8.83
N ILE A 116 2.13 -12.24 -10.00
CA ILE A 116 1.46 -10.93 -10.04
C ILE A 116 0.06 -11.10 -9.46
N LYS A 117 -0.25 -10.39 -8.38
CA LYS A 117 -1.58 -10.40 -7.77
C LYS A 117 -2.48 -9.29 -8.27
N GLN A 118 -1.92 -8.15 -8.61
CA GLN A 118 -2.70 -6.97 -8.99
C GLN A 118 -1.86 -6.00 -9.82
N TYR A 119 -2.50 -5.36 -10.79
CA TYR A 119 -2.02 -4.15 -11.45
C TYR A 119 -2.66 -2.93 -10.78
N VAL A 120 -1.84 -2.00 -10.30
CA VAL A 120 -2.25 -0.79 -9.54
C VAL A 120 -2.22 0.46 -10.43
N GLY A 121 -2.05 0.31 -11.75
CA GLY A 121 -2.15 1.44 -12.69
C GLY A 121 -3.57 1.96 -12.89
N ILE A 122 -4.58 1.14 -12.60
CA ILE A 122 -6.00 1.51 -12.70
C ILE A 122 -6.70 1.30 -11.36
N TRP A 123 -7.42 2.32 -10.89
CA TRP A 123 -8.29 2.22 -9.72
C TRP A 123 -9.73 2.61 -10.08
N LYS A 124 -10.63 1.62 -10.05
CA LYS A 124 -12.07 1.82 -10.34
C LYS A 124 -12.31 2.55 -11.68
N GLY A 125 -11.55 2.17 -12.71
CA GLY A 125 -11.63 2.79 -14.04
C GLY A 125 -10.96 4.17 -14.16
N LYS A 126 -10.24 4.64 -13.13
CA LYS A 126 -9.41 5.84 -13.21
C LYS A 126 -7.93 5.44 -13.29
N PRO A 127 -7.17 5.95 -14.27
CA PRO A 127 -5.74 5.72 -14.31
C PRO A 127 -5.08 6.46 -13.13
N ILE A 128 -4.08 5.81 -12.52
CA ILE A 128 -3.29 6.35 -11.42
C ILE A 128 -1.84 6.43 -11.89
N SER A 129 -1.12 7.47 -11.46
CA SER A 129 0.29 7.68 -11.80
C SER A 129 1.23 6.86 -10.89
N ALA A 130 0.97 5.56 -10.73
CA ALA A 130 1.82 4.69 -9.93
C ALA A 130 3.10 4.34 -10.71
N ASN A 131 4.26 4.72 -10.18
CA ASN A 131 5.55 4.42 -10.82
C ASN A 131 5.90 2.92 -10.81
N LEU A 132 5.35 2.16 -9.85
CA LEU A 132 5.58 0.72 -9.65
C LEU A 132 4.21 0.02 -9.67
N PRO A 133 3.61 -0.24 -10.83
CA PRO A 133 2.21 -0.65 -10.89
C PRO A 133 1.99 -2.14 -10.61
N TYR A 134 3.00 -3.02 -10.72
CA TYR A 134 2.81 -4.47 -10.49
C TYR A 134 2.98 -4.83 -9.04
N LYS A 135 1.90 -5.31 -8.43
CA LYS A 135 1.94 -5.90 -7.09
C LYS A 135 2.19 -7.40 -7.20
N VAL A 136 3.40 -7.82 -6.88
CA VAL A 136 3.86 -9.21 -6.94
C VAL A 136 3.83 -9.83 -5.54
N GLU A 137 3.27 -11.03 -5.40
CA GLU A 137 3.36 -11.86 -4.20
C GLU A 137 4.59 -12.76 -4.29
N PHE A 138 5.41 -12.72 -3.23
CA PHE A 138 6.52 -13.62 -3.03
C PHE A 138 6.28 -14.50 -1.80
N LEU A 139 6.73 -15.74 -1.91
CA LEU A 139 6.78 -16.72 -0.82
C LEU A 139 8.24 -17.05 -0.53
N LYS A 140 8.78 -16.52 0.57
CA LYS A 140 10.14 -16.82 1.00
C LYS A 140 10.12 -17.63 2.29
N GLU A 141 10.79 -18.78 2.28
CA GLU A 141 11.01 -19.56 3.49
C GLU A 141 12.13 -18.95 4.33
N ILE A 142 11.82 -18.67 5.60
CA ILE A 142 12.75 -18.11 6.58
C ILE A 142 12.96 -19.16 7.68
N GLU A 143 14.23 -19.49 7.95
CA GLU A 143 14.66 -20.57 8.84
C GLU A 143 14.05 -20.54 10.25
N CYS A 144 13.67 -19.36 10.75
CA CYS A 144 13.13 -19.21 12.11
C CYS A 144 11.61 -19.08 12.20
N ARG A 145 10.88 -19.03 11.08
CA ARG A 145 9.42 -18.74 11.09
C ARG A 145 8.60 -19.51 10.06
N GLY A 146 9.25 -20.15 9.09
CA GLY A 146 8.59 -20.79 7.95
C GLY A 146 8.31 -19.82 6.79
N PRO A 147 7.42 -20.18 5.86
CA PRO A 147 7.14 -19.37 4.66
C PRO A 147 6.46 -18.05 5.01
N VAL A 148 7.12 -16.94 4.66
CA VAL A 148 6.59 -15.58 4.77
C VAL A 148 6.12 -15.10 3.42
N LYS A 149 4.85 -14.70 3.40
CA LYS A 149 4.21 -14.05 2.26
C LYS A 149 4.38 -12.55 2.39
N PHE A 150 4.84 -11.90 1.33
CA PHE A 150 4.92 -10.46 1.27
C PHE A 150 4.66 -9.99 -0.16
N PHE A 151 4.23 -8.73 -0.28
CA PHE A 151 3.90 -8.12 -1.55
C PHE A 151 4.89 -7.03 -1.86
N VAL A 152 5.37 -6.94 -3.10
CA VAL A 152 6.28 -5.89 -3.55
C VAL A 152 5.71 -5.24 -4.80
N HIS A 153 5.84 -3.93 -4.87
CA HIS A 153 5.51 -3.18 -6.08
C HIS A 153 6.76 -3.10 -6.95
N LEU A 154 6.68 -3.58 -8.19
CA LEU A 154 7.78 -3.61 -9.14
C LEU A 154 7.31 -3.06 -10.49
N LYS A 155 8.28 -2.77 -11.36
CA LYS A 155 8.03 -2.41 -12.76
C LYS A 155 8.24 -3.59 -13.70
N GLU A 156 7.69 -3.49 -14.90
CA GLU A 156 7.92 -4.45 -15.99
C GLU A 156 9.40 -4.52 -16.38
N GLU A 157 10.10 -3.39 -16.31
CA GLU A 157 11.53 -3.32 -16.64
C GLU A 157 12.40 -4.11 -15.65
N GLU A 158 11.89 -4.43 -14.46
CA GLU A 158 12.59 -5.19 -13.41
C GLU A 158 12.21 -6.67 -13.40
N LEU A 159 11.10 -7.01 -14.09
CA LEU A 159 10.50 -8.33 -14.14
C LEU A 159 10.78 -9.03 -15.48
N GLU A 160 10.74 -10.34 -15.42
CA GLU A 160 10.74 -11.26 -16.56
C GLU A 160 9.55 -12.20 -16.40
N PHE A 161 8.68 -12.26 -17.39
CA PHE A 161 7.49 -13.09 -17.36
C PHE A 161 7.88 -14.54 -17.71
N LEU A 162 7.43 -15.48 -16.88
CA LEU A 162 7.58 -16.91 -17.10
C LEU A 162 6.21 -17.45 -17.53
N ASP A 163 6.10 -17.80 -18.81
CA ASP A 163 4.89 -18.42 -19.40
C ASP A 163 4.69 -19.87 -18.92
#